data_AF-A0A2N3FG81-F1
#
_entry.id   AF-A0A2N3FG81-F1
#
_cell.length_a   1.000
_cell.length_b   1.000
_cell.length_c   1.000
_cell.angle_alpha   90.00
_cell.angle_beta   90.00
_cell.angle_gamma   90.00
#
_symmetry.space_group_name_H-M   'P 1'
#
loop_
_entity.id
_entity.type
_entity.pdbx_description
1 polymer ?
#
loop_
_entity_poly.entity_id
_entity_poly.type
_entity_poly.pdbx_seq_one_letter_code
_entity_poly.pdbx_strand_id
1 'polypeptide(L)'
;MESMRYRDTRGLDTTRPGFSDAVVKGIAHGGGLYVPEELPGFRLEEILALAEMPYWQRATLIFERFGVDLPHARIAELMRTAYGENFDDARIAPIEEVVAGMHVLELWHGPTSAFKDMALQCMPVFFSEGIALKQGRGELTDDYLVLVATSGDTGKAALEGFADRDHTRIVVFYPAEGVSDIQRKQMVTQ
;
A
#
# COMPACT_ATOMS: atom_id res chain seq x y z
N MET A 1 -3.71 -22.58 -12.34
CA MET A 1 -2.37 -21.96 -12.22
C MET A 1 -2.08 -21.86 -10.75
N GLU A 2 -0.92 -22.31 -10.29
CA GLU A 2 -0.50 -22.03 -8.91
C GLU A 2 -0.39 -20.51 -8.72
N SER A 3 -0.91 -20.01 -7.60
CA SER A 3 -0.80 -18.60 -7.23
C SER A 3 0.66 -18.25 -6.96
N MET A 4 1.08 -17.02 -7.30
CA MET A 4 2.40 -16.49 -6.94
C MET A 4 2.64 -16.69 -5.44
N ARG A 5 3.84 -17.15 -5.09
CA ARG A 5 4.29 -17.26 -3.70
C ARG A 5 5.43 -16.27 -3.45
N TYR A 6 5.63 -15.95 -2.19
CA TYR A 6 6.64 -14.98 -1.75
C TYR A 6 7.74 -15.69 -0.97
N ARG A 7 8.99 -15.47 -1.33
CA ARG A 7 10.16 -15.99 -0.61
C ARG A 7 10.75 -14.95 0.31
N ASP A 8 11.33 -15.42 1.41
CA ASP A 8 12.18 -14.62 2.29
C ASP A 8 13.55 -14.37 1.63
N THR A 9 13.98 -13.11 1.55
CA THR A 9 15.30 -12.73 1.04
C THR A 9 16.48 -13.33 1.81
N ARG A 10 16.27 -13.80 3.05
CA ARG A 10 17.28 -14.50 3.86
C ARG A 10 17.14 -16.02 3.82
N GLY A 11 16.08 -16.55 3.21
CA GLY A 11 15.81 -17.99 3.11
C GLY A 11 15.60 -18.71 4.44
N LEU A 12 15.31 -17.97 5.53
CA LEU A 12 15.08 -18.54 6.86
C LEU A 12 13.62 -18.97 7.04
N ASP A 13 12.70 -18.30 6.35
CA ASP A 13 11.32 -18.74 6.23
C ASP A 13 11.09 -19.53 4.93
N THR A 14 10.80 -20.82 5.07
CA THR A 14 10.53 -21.75 3.96
C THR A 14 9.03 -21.98 3.71
N THR A 15 8.14 -21.30 4.43
CA THR A 15 6.68 -21.45 4.27
C THR A 15 6.15 -20.91 2.94
N ARG A 16 6.95 -20.06 2.26
CA ARG A 16 6.66 -19.45 0.96
C ARG A 16 5.23 -18.87 0.93
N PRO A 17 4.82 -17.91 1.79
CA PRO A 17 3.43 -17.48 1.92
C PRO A 17 2.80 -16.94 0.61
N GLY A 18 1.47 -16.90 0.56
CA GLY A 18 0.73 -16.11 -0.43
C GLY A 18 0.81 -14.61 -0.11
N PHE A 19 0.27 -13.76 -0.98
CA PHE A 19 0.34 -12.30 -0.81
C PHE A 19 -0.26 -11.83 0.51
N SER A 20 -1.51 -12.20 0.81
CA SER A 20 -2.21 -11.73 2.01
C SER A 20 -1.49 -12.16 3.29
N ASP A 21 -0.98 -13.40 3.34
CA ASP A 21 -0.21 -13.88 4.47
C ASP A 21 1.13 -13.14 4.63
N ALA A 22 1.82 -12.83 3.52
CA ALA A 22 3.05 -12.04 3.54
C ALA A 22 2.82 -10.60 4.01
N VAL A 23 1.73 -9.97 3.58
CA VAL A 23 1.34 -8.61 4.00
C VAL A 23 1.03 -8.56 5.49
N VAL A 24 0.23 -9.50 6.01
CA VAL A 24 -0.11 -9.55 7.44
C VAL A 24 1.13 -9.83 8.30
N LYS A 25 2.04 -10.68 7.82
CA LYS A 25 3.26 -11.03 8.54
C LYS A 25 4.30 -9.90 8.54
N GLY A 26 4.38 -9.11 7.47
CA GLY A 26 5.34 -8.01 7.34
C GLY A 26 6.78 -8.49 7.16
N ILE A 27 7.58 -8.42 8.23
CA ILE A 27 9.00 -8.83 8.19
C ILE A 27 9.10 -10.34 8.35
N ALA A 28 9.87 -11.00 7.49
CA ALA A 28 10.08 -12.45 7.55
C ALA A 28 10.87 -12.84 8.81
N HIS A 29 10.71 -14.09 9.24
CA HIS A 29 11.45 -14.61 10.39
C HIS A 29 12.97 -14.42 10.22
N GLY A 30 13.64 -13.88 11.23
CA GLY A 30 15.07 -13.58 11.15
C GLY A 30 15.40 -12.29 10.37
N GLY A 31 14.41 -11.42 10.12
CA GLY A 31 14.63 -10.05 9.65
C GLY A 31 14.77 -9.88 8.14
N GLY A 32 14.35 -10.88 7.36
CA GLY A 32 14.30 -10.78 5.91
C GLY A 32 13.02 -10.12 5.40
N LEU A 33 12.93 -9.94 4.09
CA LEU A 33 11.78 -9.34 3.41
C LEU A 33 11.13 -10.37 2.48
N TYR A 34 9.80 -10.32 2.37
CA TYR A 34 9.10 -11.10 1.36
C TYR A 34 9.21 -10.45 -0.01
N VAL A 35 9.64 -11.23 -1.00
CA VAL A 35 9.68 -10.85 -2.41
C VAL A 35 9.00 -11.93 -3.25
N PRO A 36 8.34 -11.59 -4.37
CA PRO A 36 7.76 -12.61 -5.22
C PRO A 36 8.87 -13.53 -5.75
N GLU A 37 8.56 -14.81 -5.89
CA GLU A 37 9.55 -15.79 -6.34
C GLU A 37 10.01 -15.56 -7.77
N GLU A 38 9.09 -15.05 -8.58
CA GLU A 38 9.29 -14.67 -9.95
C GLU A 38 8.73 -13.26 -10.17
N LEU A 39 9.42 -12.45 -10.97
CA LEU A 39 8.87 -11.17 -11.39
C LEU A 39 7.87 -11.41 -12.52
N PRO A 40 6.64 -10.89 -12.43
CA PRO A 40 5.68 -11.05 -13.50
C PRO A 40 6.12 -10.31 -14.77
N GLY A 41 5.97 -10.98 -15.92
CA GLY A 41 6.16 -10.35 -17.23
C GLY A 41 4.88 -9.75 -17.79
N PHE A 42 5.01 -8.67 -18.56
CA PHE A 42 3.94 -8.11 -19.37
C PHE A 42 4.37 -8.09 -20.84
N ARG A 43 3.43 -8.37 -21.74
CA ARG A 43 3.61 -8.14 -23.18
C ARG A 43 3.49 -6.66 -23.49
N LEU A 44 4.05 -6.23 -24.61
CA LEU A 44 4.00 -4.83 -25.03
C LEU A 44 2.55 -4.32 -25.14
N GLU A 45 1.65 -5.12 -25.70
CA GLU A 45 0.24 -4.74 -25.86
C GLU A 45 -0.46 -4.53 -24.51
N GLU A 46 -0.07 -5.31 -23.49
CA GLU A 46 -0.59 -5.18 -22.13
C GLU A 46 -0.09 -3.89 -21.49
N ILE A 47 1.20 -3.56 -21.65
CA ILE A 47 1.79 -2.32 -21.17
C ILE A 47 1.11 -1.10 -21.80
N LEU A 48 0.88 -1.14 -23.12
CA LEU A 48 0.18 -0.06 -23.82
C LEU A 48 -1.27 0.09 -23.35
N ALA A 49 -1.97 -1.02 -23.11
CA ALA A 49 -3.34 -0.98 -22.57
C ALA A 49 -3.39 -0.36 -21.16
N LEU A 50 -2.38 -0.60 -20.31
CA LEU A 50 -2.31 0.00 -18.97
C LEU A 50 -2.24 1.53 -19.03
N ALA A 51 -1.64 2.12 -20.07
CA ALA A 51 -1.48 3.57 -20.21
C ALA A 51 -2.83 4.29 -20.36
N GLU A 52 -3.80 3.65 -21.01
CA GLU A 52 -5.14 4.20 -21.28
C GLU A 52 -6.11 4.05 -20.10
N MET A 53 -5.72 3.33 -19.05
CA MET A 53 -6.57 3.03 -17.90
C MET A 53 -6.46 4.10 -16.81
N PRO A 54 -7.57 4.40 -16.10
CA PRO A 54 -7.53 5.09 -14.81
C PRO A 54 -6.57 4.41 -13.83
N TYR A 55 -5.96 5.18 -12.93
CA TYR A 55 -4.91 4.70 -12.04
C TYR A 55 -5.32 3.46 -11.23
N TRP A 56 -6.53 3.43 -10.66
CA TRP A 56 -7.01 2.29 -9.88
C TRP A 56 -7.17 1.01 -10.71
N GLN A 57 -7.56 1.10 -11.98
CA GLN A 57 -7.65 -0.06 -12.88
C GLN A 57 -6.26 -0.60 -13.22
N ARG A 58 -5.32 0.31 -13.50
CA ARG A 58 -3.92 -0.04 -13.72
C ARG A 58 -3.33 -0.74 -12.50
N ALA A 59 -3.55 -0.17 -11.31
CA ALA A 59 -3.11 -0.76 -10.05
C ALA A 59 -3.72 -2.16 -9.85
N THR A 60 -5.01 -2.33 -10.13
CA THR A 60 -5.71 -3.63 -10.04
C THR A 60 -4.99 -4.71 -10.85
N LEU A 61 -4.75 -4.46 -12.14
CA LEU A 61 -4.10 -5.42 -13.03
C LEU A 61 -2.64 -5.70 -12.62
N ILE A 62 -1.92 -4.68 -12.13
CA ILE A 62 -0.56 -4.85 -11.62
C ILE A 62 -0.59 -5.79 -10.40
N PHE A 63 -1.43 -5.52 -9.39
CA PHE A 63 -1.53 -6.34 -8.19
C PHE A 63 -1.98 -7.77 -8.49
N GLU A 64 -2.92 -7.97 -9.42
CA GLU A 64 -3.28 -9.31 -9.91
C GLU A 64 -2.09 -10.06 -10.50
N ARG A 65 -1.25 -9.36 -11.26
CA ARG A 65 -0.06 -9.96 -11.86
C ARG A 65 1.01 -10.33 -10.81
N PHE A 66 1.06 -9.61 -9.69
CA PHE A 66 1.86 -9.97 -8.51
C PHE A 66 1.22 -11.08 -7.66
N GLY A 67 0.04 -11.57 -8.05
CA GLY A 67 -0.62 -12.71 -7.41
C GLY A 67 -1.23 -12.38 -6.05
N VAL A 68 -1.81 -11.18 -5.92
CA VAL A 68 -2.74 -10.89 -4.83
C VAL A 68 -3.85 -11.95 -4.83
N ASP A 69 -3.97 -12.66 -3.71
CA ASP A 69 -4.83 -13.82 -3.50
C ASP A 69 -6.27 -13.42 -3.11
N LEU A 70 -6.82 -12.47 -3.87
CA LEU A 70 -8.19 -11.95 -3.75
C LEU A 70 -8.91 -12.04 -5.10
N PRO A 71 -10.26 -12.14 -5.11
CA PRO A 71 -11.01 -12.03 -6.36
C PRO A 71 -10.79 -10.68 -7.05
N HIS A 72 -10.73 -10.66 -8.39
CA HIS A 72 -10.57 -9.45 -9.22
C HIS A 72 -11.44 -8.27 -8.73
N ALA A 73 -12.74 -8.53 -8.53
CA ALA A 73 -13.70 -7.51 -8.11
C ALA A 73 -13.33 -6.88 -6.76
N ARG A 74 -12.77 -7.68 -5.84
CA ARG A 74 -12.32 -7.18 -4.53
C ARG A 74 -11.06 -6.35 -4.67
N ILE A 75 -10.07 -6.79 -5.45
CA ILE A 75 -8.86 -5.99 -5.73
C ILE A 75 -9.26 -4.64 -6.35
N ALA A 76 -10.17 -4.64 -7.33
CA ALA A 76 -10.66 -3.42 -7.97
C ALA A 76 -11.33 -2.45 -6.99
N GLU A 77 -12.10 -2.96 -6.04
CA GLU A 77 -12.72 -2.17 -4.97
C GLU A 77 -11.67 -1.55 -4.03
N LEU A 78 -10.70 -2.36 -3.57
CA LEU A 78 -9.61 -1.89 -2.72
C LEU A 78 -8.76 -0.83 -3.42
N MET A 79 -8.45 -1.00 -4.71
CA MET A 79 -7.68 -0.02 -5.48
C MET A 79 -8.46 1.27 -5.74
N ARG A 80 -9.78 1.20 -5.92
CA ARG A 80 -10.62 2.41 -6.02
C ARG A 80 -10.69 3.16 -4.70
N THR A 81 -10.69 2.44 -3.58
CA THR A 81 -10.63 3.01 -2.23
C THR A 81 -9.28 3.67 -1.96
N ALA A 82 -8.19 3.03 -2.39
CA ALA A 82 -6.84 3.53 -2.19
C ALA A 82 -6.51 4.75 -3.08
N TYR A 83 -6.95 4.73 -4.35
CA TYR A 83 -6.60 5.72 -5.38
C TYR A 83 -7.86 6.31 -6.03
N GLY A 84 -8.66 6.99 -5.22
CA GLY A 84 -9.95 7.55 -5.62
C GLY A 84 -10.10 9.01 -5.18
N GLU A 85 -11.23 9.33 -4.57
CA GLU A 85 -11.62 10.69 -4.17
C GLU A 85 -10.77 11.26 -3.02
N ASN A 86 -9.97 10.42 -2.35
CA ASN A 86 -8.99 10.83 -1.36
C ASN A 86 -7.75 11.53 -1.99
N PHE A 87 -7.65 11.54 -3.32
CA PHE A 87 -6.67 12.32 -4.06
C PHE A 87 -7.34 13.54 -4.72
N ASP A 88 -6.68 14.69 -4.68
CA ASP A 88 -7.21 15.95 -5.21
C ASP A 88 -7.00 16.13 -6.74
N ASP A 89 -6.29 15.22 -7.39
CA ASP A 89 -6.21 15.08 -8.85
C ASP A 89 -6.71 13.68 -9.30
N ALA A 90 -7.69 13.64 -10.21
CA ALA A 90 -8.28 12.40 -10.72
C ALA A 90 -7.29 11.49 -11.49
N ARG A 91 -6.15 12.03 -11.94
CA ARG A 91 -5.05 11.26 -12.55
C ARG A 91 -4.20 10.55 -11.50
N ILE A 92 -4.36 10.90 -10.21
CA ILE A 92 -3.67 10.40 -9.01
C ILE A 92 -2.17 10.76 -8.98
N ALA A 93 -1.47 10.52 -10.08
CA ALA A 93 -0.04 10.76 -10.25
C ALA A 93 0.25 11.36 -11.64
N PRO A 94 -0.14 12.62 -11.90
CA PRO A 94 0.05 13.25 -13.21
C PRO A 94 1.53 13.51 -13.51
N ILE A 95 1.84 13.52 -14.80
CA ILE A 95 3.16 13.92 -15.31
C ILE A 95 2.98 15.27 -16.00
N GLU A 96 3.62 16.29 -15.47
CA GLU A 96 3.54 17.66 -15.99
C GLU A 96 4.87 18.08 -16.62
N GLU A 97 4.83 18.70 -17.79
CA GLU A 97 6.00 19.33 -18.39
C GLU A 97 6.21 20.71 -17.75
N VAL A 98 7.34 20.88 -17.05
CA VAL A 98 7.64 22.11 -16.30
C VAL A 98 8.49 23.09 -17.11
N VAL A 99 9.35 22.57 -17.98
CA VAL A 99 10.03 23.28 -19.08
C VAL A 99 10.25 22.31 -20.23
N ALA A 100 10.52 22.82 -21.43
CA ALA A 100 10.70 22.00 -22.63
C ALA A 100 11.66 20.81 -22.39
N GLY A 101 11.13 19.59 -22.48
CA GLY A 101 11.87 18.33 -22.29
C GLY A 101 12.08 17.90 -20.84
N MET A 102 11.56 18.63 -19.85
CA MET A 102 11.64 18.31 -18.42
C MET A 102 10.24 18.08 -17.86
N HIS A 103 10.02 16.87 -17.34
CA HIS A 103 8.75 16.45 -16.78
C HIS A 103 8.90 16.14 -15.29
N VAL A 104 7.84 16.42 -14.52
CA VAL A 104 7.75 16.07 -13.10
C VAL A 104 6.56 15.15 -12.91
N LEU A 105 6.79 14.01 -12.25
CA LEU A 105 5.73 13.13 -11.77
C LEU A 105 5.27 13.63 -10.41
N GLU A 106 4.06 14.16 -10.36
CA GLU A 106 3.49 14.72 -9.14
C GLU A 106 2.91 13.59 -8.28
N LEU A 107 3.46 13.39 -7.08
CA LEU A 107 3.05 12.32 -6.16
C LEU A 107 2.52 12.88 -4.83
N TRP A 108 2.08 14.13 -4.81
CA TRP A 108 1.63 14.85 -3.62
C TRP A 108 0.14 15.18 -3.65
N HIS A 109 -0.62 14.55 -4.54
CA HIS A 109 -2.07 14.76 -4.64
C HIS A 109 -2.87 13.93 -3.63
N GLY A 110 -2.18 13.17 -2.78
CA GLY A 110 -2.81 12.39 -1.70
C GLY A 110 -3.13 13.25 -0.46
N PRO A 111 -3.81 12.66 0.53
CA PRO A 111 -4.37 13.37 1.69
C PRO A 111 -3.32 14.04 2.59
N THR A 112 -2.04 13.72 2.42
CA THR A 112 -0.95 14.25 3.24
C THR A 112 0.06 15.07 2.46
N SER A 113 -0.22 15.27 1.17
CA SER A 113 0.63 16.00 0.23
C SER A 113 2.05 15.44 0.12
N ALA A 114 2.21 14.13 0.25
CA ALA A 114 3.49 13.46 0.17
C ALA A 114 3.39 12.13 -0.59
N PHE A 115 4.47 11.77 -1.30
CA PHE A 115 4.52 10.53 -2.09
C PHE A 115 4.25 9.24 -1.30
N LYS A 116 4.35 9.29 0.03
CA LYS A 116 4.05 8.15 0.90
C LYS A 116 2.58 7.75 0.83
N ASP A 117 1.69 8.66 0.45
CA ASP A 117 0.27 8.39 0.24
C ASP A 117 0.05 7.31 -0.83
N MET A 118 0.91 7.27 -1.86
CA MET A 118 0.85 6.23 -2.89
C MET A 118 0.93 4.82 -2.30
N ALA A 119 1.72 4.61 -1.26
CA ALA A 119 1.83 3.31 -0.60
C ALA A 119 0.86 3.19 0.59
N LEU A 120 0.74 4.24 1.40
CA LEU A 120 0.03 4.19 2.68
C LEU A 120 -1.48 4.36 2.55
N GLN A 121 -2.02 4.72 1.38
CA GLN A 121 -3.46 4.56 1.11
C GLN A 121 -3.81 3.14 0.65
N CYS A 122 -2.84 2.39 0.13
CA CYS A 122 -3.00 1.05 -0.44
C CYS A 122 -2.66 -0.09 0.53
N MET A 123 -1.53 -0.01 1.23
CA MET A 123 -1.09 -1.07 2.14
C MET A 123 -2.11 -1.36 3.25
N PRO A 124 -2.75 -0.36 3.91
CA PRO A 124 -3.73 -0.61 4.96
C PRO A 124 -4.99 -1.33 4.48
N VAL A 125 -5.45 -1.09 3.24
CA VAL A 125 -6.62 -1.80 2.71
C VAL A 125 -6.33 -3.28 2.51
N PHE A 126 -5.14 -3.63 1.99
CA PHE A 126 -4.72 -5.04 1.88
C PHE A 126 -4.41 -5.68 3.24
N PHE A 127 -3.87 -4.91 4.18
CA PHE A 127 -3.57 -5.40 5.52
C PHE A 127 -4.84 -5.77 6.29
N SER A 128 -5.85 -4.88 6.29
CA SER A 128 -7.16 -5.14 6.88
C SER A 128 -7.87 -6.34 6.21
N GLU A 129 -7.85 -6.41 4.87
CA GLU A 129 -8.40 -7.55 4.12
C GLU A 129 -7.70 -8.87 4.46
N GLY A 130 -6.37 -8.85 4.55
CA GLY A 130 -5.57 -10.01 4.93
C GLY A 130 -5.90 -10.51 6.34
N ILE A 131 -6.11 -9.60 7.30
CA ILE A 131 -6.55 -9.95 8.65
C ILE A 131 -7.93 -10.62 8.61
N ALA A 132 -8.90 -10.00 7.94
CA ALA A 132 -10.26 -10.53 7.82
C ALA A 132 -10.28 -11.94 7.20
N LEU A 133 -9.46 -12.19 6.17
CA LEU A 133 -9.31 -13.52 5.58
C LEU A 133 -8.73 -14.55 6.56
N LYS A 134 -7.77 -14.17 7.38
CA LYS A 134 -7.17 -15.08 8.37
C LYS A 134 -8.14 -15.36 9.51
N GLN A 135 -8.91 -14.36 9.95
CA GLN A 135 -9.98 -14.53 10.93
C GLN A 135 -11.10 -15.44 10.40
N GLY A 136 -11.54 -15.25 9.15
CA GLY A 136 -12.54 -16.10 8.51
C GLY A 136 -12.09 -17.57 8.35
N ARG A 137 -10.78 -17.81 8.29
CA ARG A 137 -10.16 -19.16 8.29
C ARG A 137 -9.91 -19.73 9.70
N GLY A 138 -10.12 -18.94 10.75
CA GLY A 138 -9.81 -19.32 12.13
C GLY A 138 -8.31 -19.41 12.44
N GLU A 139 -7.45 -18.80 11.60
CA GLU A 139 -5.99 -18.78 11.77
C GLU A 139 -5.50 -17.63 12.67
N LEU A 140 -6.39 -16.68 12.95
CA LEU A 140 -6.14 -15.47 13.72
C LEU A 140 -7.44 -15.07 14.43
N THR A 141 -7.33 -14.53 15.65
CA THR A 141 -8.46 -13.99 16.41
C THR A 141 -8.27 -12.55 16.83
N ASP A 142 -7.04 -12.05 16.79
CA ASP A 142 -6.67 -10.75 17.32
C ASP A 142 -6.78 -9.66 16.24
N ASP A 143 -7.03 -8.44 16.70
CA ASP A 143 -6.86 -7.21 15.92
C ASP A 143 -5.44 -6.65 16.13
N TYR A 144 -5.02 -5.73 15.25
CA TYR A 144 -3.67 -5.17 15.24
C TYR A 144 -3.63 -3.71 15.73
N LEU A 145 -2.67 -3.41 16.61
CA LEU A 145 -2.28 -2.03 16.91
C LEU A 145 -0.98 -1.69 16.17
N VAL A 146 -1.09 -0.84 15.15
CA VAL A 146 0.02 -0.32 14.38
C VAL A 146 0.71 0.79 15.17
N LEU A 147 1.98 0.56 15.52
CA LEU A 147 2.81 1.54 16.21
C LEU A 147 3.82 2.14 15.23
N VAL A 148 3.77 3.45 15.04
CA VAL A 148 4.69 4.16 14.13
C VAL A 148 5.46 5.21 14.91
N ALA A 149 6.78 5.23 14.75
CA ALA A 149 7.60 6.38 15.14
C ALA A 149 7.99 7.16 13.88
N THR A 150 7.86 8.48 13.90
CA THR A 150 8.10 9.33 12.73
C THR A 150 8.82 10.63 13.08
N SER A 151 9.48 11.21 12.09
CA SER A 151 10.03 12.57 12.12
C SER A 151 9.23 13.55 11.26
N GLY A 152 8.03 13.17 10.78
CA GLY A 152 7.19 14.04 9.93
C GLY A 152 6.15 13.25 9.14
N ASP A 153 6.22 13.33 7.80
CA ASP A 153 5.13 12.95 6.89
C ASP A 153 4.68 11.49 7.00
N THR A 154 5.59 10.54 7.30
CA THR A 154 5.23 9.12 7.41
C THR A 154 4.17 8.88 8.47
N GLY A 155 4.22 9.63 9.58
CA GLY A 155 3.24 9.53 10.65
C GLY A 155 1.85 9.87 10.17
N LYS A 156 1.71 11.01 9.50
CA LYS A 156 0.41 11.46 8.97
C LYS A 156 -0.11 10.54 7.87
N ALA A 157 0.73 10.14 6.93
CA ALA A 157 0.33 9.22 5.85
C ALA A 157 -0.13 7.86 6.41
N ALA A 158 0.51 7.37 7.46
CA ALA A 158 0.07 6.15 8.14
C ALA A 158 -1.25 6.37 8.89
N LEU A 159 -1.40 7.49 9.61
CA LEU A 159 -2.65 7.86 10.31
C LEU A 159 -3.83 7.90 9.34
N GLU A 160 -3.69 8.59 8.20
CA GLU A 160 -4.74 8.65 7.18
C GLU A 160 -5.03 7.30 6.55
N GLY A 161 -3.99 6.53 6.26
CA GLY A 161 -4.12 5.21 5.65
C GLY A 161 -4.86 4.19 6.53
N PHE A 162 -4.55 4.18 7.83
CA PHE A 162 -5.13 3.26 8.81
C PHE A 162 -6.39 3.81 9.51
N ALA A 163 -6.79 5.06 9.22
CA ALA A 163 -8.00 5.64 9.79
C ALA A 163 -9.22 4.77 9.48
N ASP A 164 -9.96 4.44 10.54
CA ASP A 164 -11.20 3.65 10.52
C ASP A 164 -11.13 2.32 9.75
N ARG A 165 -9.93 1.73 9.63
CA ARG A 165 -9.78 0.41 8.98
C ARG A 165 -10.13 -0.71 9.95
N ASP A 166 -10.97 -1.63 9.48
CA ASP A 166 -11.36 -2.81 10.23
C ASP A 166 -10.14 -3.60 10.71
N HIS A 167 -10.25 -4.18 11.89
CA HIS A 167 -9.22 -4.99 12.55
C HIS A 167 -7.92 -4.27 12.87
N THR A 168 -7.87 -2.94 12.73
CA THR A 168 -6.67 -2.17 13.02
C THR A 168 -6.94 -0.94 13.88
N ARG A 169 -5.94 -0.57 14.65
CA ARG A 169 -5.80 0.72 15.33
C ARG A 169 -4.40 1.24 15.07
N ILE A 170 -4.21 2.55 15.15
CA ILE A 170 -2.91 3.16 14.91
C ILE A 170 -2.56 4.16 16.02
N VAL A 171 -1.30 4.15 16.44
CA VAL A 171 -0.71 5.15 17.33
C VAL A 171 0.61 5.62 16.72
N VAL A 172 0.77 6.94 16.65
CA VAL A 172 1.97 7.58 16.10
C VAL A 172 2.72 8.35 17.18
N PHE A 173 4.00 8.04 17.31
CA PHE A 173 4.96 8.77 18.13
C PHE A 173 5.80 9.69 17.24
N TYR A 174 5.99 10.93 17.69
CA TYR A 174 6.87 11.89 17.05
C TYR A 174 7.65 12.68 18.12
N PRO A 175 8.89 13.13 17.83
CA PRO A 175 9.64 13.96 18.76
C PRO A 175 8.92 15.29 18.97
N ALA A 176 8.70 15.66 20.24
CA ALA A 176 7.92 16.85 20.61
C ALA A 176 8.41 18.14 19.92
N GLU A 177 9.72 18.26 19.72
CA GLU A 177 10.37 19.44 19.10
C GLU A 177 11.03 19.12 17.73
N GLY A 178 10.75 17.95 17.14
CA GLY A 178 11.47 17.46 15.95
C GLY A 178 10.63 17.38 14.68
N VAL A 179 9.44 18.00 14.66
CA VAL A 179 8.54 18.02 13.51
C VAL A 179 8.13 19.45 13.18
N SER A 180 7.91 19.76 11.90
CA SER A 180 7.42 21.09 11.53
C SER A 180 6.01 21.34 12.05
N ASP A 181 5.62 22.61 12.20
CA ASP A 181 4.29 22.98 12.68
C ASP A 181 3.16 22.44 11.81
N ILE A 182 3.37 22.37 10.49
CA ILE A 182 2.37 21.83 9.55
C ILE A 182 2.21 20.32 9.77
N GLN A 183 3.31 19.57 9.82
CA GLN A 183 3.29 18.13 10.08
C GLN A 183 2.67 17.81 11.44
N ARG A 184 3.02 18.58 12.49
CA ARG A 184 2.41 18.44 13.81
C ARG A 184 0.90 18.66 13.75
N LYS A 185 0.45 19.76 13.14
CA LYS A 185 -0.99 20.07 13.02
C LYS A 185 -1.73 18.94 12.32
N GLN A 186 -1.22 18.50 11.17
CA GLN A 186 -1.80 17.37 10.44
C GLN A 186 -1.93 16.10 11.31
N MET A 187 -0.94 15.78 12.15
CA MET A 187 -0.98 14.59 13.02
C MET A 187 -1.94 14.72 14.22
N VAL A 188 -2.18 15.93 14.77
CA VAL A 188 -3.02 16.12 15.97
C VAL A 188 -4.46 16.54 15.68
N THR A 189 -4.79 16.88 14.43
CA THR A 189 -6.13 17.32 14.03
C THR A 189 -6.78 16.38 13.01
N GLN A 190 -6.61 15.06 13.19
CA GLN A 190 -7.44 14.10 12.48
C GLN A 190 -8.93 14.33 12.76
#